data_AF-A0A1C5NCR1-F1
#
_entry.id   AF-A0A1C5NCR1-F1
#
_cell.length_a   1.000
_cell.length_b   1.000
_cell.length_c   1.000
_cell.angle_alpha   90.00
_cell.angle_beta   90.00
_cell.angle_gamma   90.00
#
_symmetry.space_group_name_H-M   'P 1'
#
loop_
_entity.id
_entity.type
_entity.pdbx_description
1 polymer ?
#
loop_
_entity_poly.entity_id
_entity_poly.type
_entity_poly.pdbx_seq_one_letter_code
_entity_poly.pdbx_strand_id
1 'polypeptide(L)'
;MLKKKLIYLEILASLLLYGCSPSVKQTQAAAEKTTIEVETTAEAKEPEIPYIEAADSFAGGSGTEEDPYQIATAEQLALMGKVNDDWSQEYNKAYYVLTADIQLNDVENYENWKETPPEYQWKPVGDSFKGNFDGDGHVISGMYVRSVKDWLGIGLFRELFTGSVSNVKIEKGYLYINDSNTYAGGVIGNIVGNFR
;
A
#
# COMPACT_ATOMS: atom_id res chain seq x y z
N MET A 1 -15.96 -17.08 26.38
CA MET A 1 -14.98 -18.08 26.89
C MET A 1 -13.69 -17.91 26.08
N LEU A 2 -12.68 -17.21 26.61
CA LEU A 2 -11.40 -17.02 25.91
C LEU A 2 -10.46 -18.21 26.18
N LYS A 3 -9.96 -18.86 25.14
CA LYS A 3 -8.87 -19.84 25.24
C LYS A 3 -7.53 -19.09 25.23
N LYS A 4 -6.86 -19.01 26.40
CA LYS A 4 -5.47 -18.52 26.51
C LYS A 4 -4.51 -19.58 25.94
N LYS A 5 -3.72 -19.25 24.92
CA LYS A 5 -2.58 -20.06 24.44
C LYS A 5 -1.30 -19.52 25.09
N LEU A 6 -0.63 -20.34 25.88
CA LEU A 6 0.68 -20.05 26.48
C LEU A 6 1.77 -20.47 25.49
N ILE A 7 2.69 -19.57 25.14
CA ILE A 7 3.88 -19.89 24.33
C ILE A 7 5.10 -19.73 25.24
N TYR A 8 5.93 -20.77 25.32
CA TYR A 8 7.18 -20.79 26.09
C TYR A 8 8.37 -20.54 25.15
N LEU A 9 9.25 -19.62 25.53
CA LEU A 9 10.52 -19.36 24.83
C LEU A 9 11.66 -19.57 25.84
N GLU A 10 12.48 -20.60 25.65
CA GLU A 10 13.66 -20.84 26.48
C GLU A 10 14.85 -20.04 25.94
N ILE A 11 15.45 -19.18 26.78
CA ILE A 11 16.67 -18.44 26.45
C ILE A 11 17.85 -19.18 27.11
N LEU A 12 18.67 -19.84 26.29
CA LEU A 12 19.96 -20.39 26.70
C LEU A 12 21.01 -19.27 26.77
N ALA A 13 21.38 -18.85 27.98
CA ALA A 13 22.47 -17.91 28.19
C ALA A 13 23.82 -18.66 28.24
N SER A 14 24.62 -18.51 27.18
CA SER A 14 26.02 -18.93 27.14
C SER A 14 26.89 -17.95 27.93
N LEU A 15 27.46 -18.39 29.06
CA LEU A 15 28.49 -17.64 29.79
C LEU A 15 29.89 -18.14 29.40
N LEU A 16 30.64 -17.30 28.70
CA LEU A 16 32.10 -17.39 28.56
C LEU A 16 32.74 -17.08 29.93
N LEU A 17 33.49 -18.02 30.50
CA LEU A 17 34.35 -17.76 31.66
C LEU A 17 35.82 -17.98 31.31
N TYR A 18 36.54 -16.87 31.19
CA TYR A 18 38.00 -16.80 31.21
C TYR A 18 38.47 -16.81 32.67
N GLY A 19 39.35 -17.73 33.04
CA GLY A 19 40.45 -17.51 34.01
C GLY A 19 40.24 -17.71 35.52
N CYS A 20 41.11 -18.56 36.09
CA CYS A 20 41.64 -18.67 37.47
C CYS A 20 40.79 -19.25 38.63
N SER A 21 41.25 -20.42 39.12
CA SER A 21 40.94 -21.08 40.41
C SER A 21 41.53 -20.34 41.64
N PRO A 22 41.28 -20.76 42.91
CA PRO A 22 40.29 -21.71 43.44
C PRO A 22 39.43 -21.17 44.62
N SER A 23 38.35 -21.90 44.92
CA SER A 23 37.70 -21.99 46.25
C SER A 23 36.78 -20.84 46.70
N VAL A 24 35.52 -20.85 46.26
CA VAL A 24 34.38 -20.40 47.10
C VAL A 24 33.18 -21.31 46.83
N LYS A 25 32.54 -21.75 47.93
CA LYS A 25 31.43 -22.69 47.99
C LYS A 25 30.23 -22.24 47.14
N GLN A 26 29.70 -23.19 46.39
CA GLN A 26 28.47 -23.09 45.62
C GLN A 26 27.31 -22.68 46.54
N THR A 27 26.82 -21.45 46.38
CA THR A 27 25.55 -21.03 46.99
C THR A 27 24.53 -21.00 45.86
N GLN A 28 23.54 -21.89 45.94
CA GLN A 28 22.44 -21.99 45.00
C GLN A 28 21.59 -20.71 45.12
N ALA A 29 21.70 -19.81 44.16
CA ALA A 29 20.76 -18.71 44.02
C ALA A 29 19.44 -19.28 43.50
N ALA A 30 18.39 -19.19 44.31
CA ALA A 30 17.03 -19.51 43.88
C ALA A 30 16.66 -18.58 42.71
N ALA A 31 16.39 -19.15 41.54
CA ALA A 31 15.86 -18.41 40.41
C ALA A 31 14.41 -18.01 40.74
N GLU A 32 14.21 -16.74 41.08
CA GLU A 32 12.88 -16.16 41.23
C GLU A 32 12.23 -16.13 39.85
N LYS A 33 11.16 -16.91 39.71
CA LYS A 33 10.39 -17.01 38.47
C LYS A 33 9.52 -15.76 38.33
N THR A 34 10.09 -14.70 37.76
CA THR A 34 9.32 -13.52 37.37
C THR A 34 8.47 -13.86 36.15
N THR A 35 7.18 -14.12 36.38
CA THR A 35 6.17 -14.15 35.32
C THR A 35 5.97 -12.72 34.81
N ILE A 36 6.54 -12.43 33.64
CA ILE A 36 6.17 -11.23 32.88
C ILE A 36 4.87 -11.57 32.18
N GLU A 37 3.76 -11.10 32.73
CA GLU A 37 2.50 -11.04 31.98
C GLU A 37 2.66 -9.95 30.92
N VAL A 38 3.07 -10.35 29.72
CA VAL A 38 2.97 -9.48 28.56
C VAL A 38 1.48 -9.37 28.25
N GLU A 39 0.85 -8.33 28.78
CA GLU A 39 -0.44 -7.87 28.29
C GLU A 39 -0.25 -7.43 26.84
N THR A 40 -0.43 -8.36 25.91
CA THR A 40 -0.70 -8.02 24.53
C THR A 40 -2.05 -7.34 24.50
N THR A 41 -2.05 -6.01 24.55
CA THR A 41 -3.20 -5.20 24.17
C THR A 41 -3.57 -5.66 22.76
N ALA A 42 -4.73 -6.31 22.62
CA ALA A 42 -5.26 -6.65 21.31
C ALA A 42 -5.52 -5.33 20.59
N GLU A 43 -4.60 -4.93 19.72
CA GLU A 43 -4.81 -3.83 18.79
C GLU A 43 -6.09 -4.16 18.01
N ALA A 44 -7.11 -3.32 18.18
CA ALA A 44 -8.35 -3.47 17.43
C ALA A 44 -7.98 -3.28 15.96
N LYS A 45 -7.93 -4.37 15.19
CA LYS A 45 -7.63 -4.33 13.76
C LYS A 45 -8.64 -3.37 13.13
N GLU A 46 -8.15 -2.24 12.61
CA GLU A 46 -8.99 -1.30 11.86
C GLU A 46 -9.76 -2.08 10.78
N PRO A 47 -11.03 -1.71 10.51
CA PRO A 47 -11.81 -2.39 9.49
C PRO A 47 -11.09 -2.31 8.14
N GLU A 48 -10.97 -3.46 7.48
CA GLU A 48 -10.42 -3.57 6.14
C GLU A 48 -11.44 -3.02 5.15
N ILE A 49 -11.00 -2.08 4.30
CA ILE A 49 -11.82 -1.47 3.26
C ILE A 49 -11.51 -2.23 1.96
N PRO A 50 -12.53 -2.73 1.23
CA PRO A 50 -12.30 -3.49 0.00
C PRO A 50 -11.71 -2.63 -1.12
N TYR A 51 -11.17 -3.29 -2.14
CA TYR A 51 -10.75 -2.66 -3.38
C TYR A 51 -11.85 -2.82 -4.44
N ILE A 52 -11.83 -1.95 -5.46
CA ILE A 52 -12.64 -2.12 -6.66
C ILE A 52 -12.14 -3.36 -7.42
N GLU A 53 -13.06 -4.25 -7.78
CA GLU A 53 -12.73 -5.43 -8.58
C GLU A 53 -12.32 -5.00 -10.00
N ALA A 54 -11.23 -5.58 -10.49
CA ALA A 54 -10.72 -5.28 -11.82
C ALA A 54 -11.66 -5.83 -12.91
N ALA A 55 -11.86 -5.05 -13.97
CA ALA A 55 -12.53 -5.51 -15.17
C ALA A 55 -11.75 -6.65 -15.86
N ASP A 56 -12.42 -7.40 -16.73
CA ASP A 56 -11.77 -8.46 -17.51
C ASP A 56 -10.93 -7.92 -18.68
N SER A 57 -11.28 -6.73 -19.20
CA SER A 57 -10.59 -6.09 -20.32
C SER A 57 -10.72 -4.57 -20.30
N PHE A 58 -9.77 -3.89 -20.95
CA PHE A 58 -9.87 -2.47 -21.29
C PHE A 58 -10.99 -2.22 -22.31
N ALA A 59 -11.40 -0.96 -22.47
CA ALA A 59 -12.45 -0.58 -23.42
C ALA A 59 -11.99 -0.72 -24.88
N GLY A 60 -10.67 -0.67 -25.09
CA GLY A 60 -10.03 -0.80 -26.40
C GLY A 60 -8.53 -0.50 -26.30
N GLY A 61 -7.87 -0.45 -27.45
CA GLY A 61 -6.44 -0.20 -27.58
C GLY A 61 -5.59 -1.45 -27.49
N SER A 62 -4.35 -1.32 -27.98
CA SER A 62 -3.30 -2.35 -27.94
C SER A 62 -2.13 -1.96 -27.03
N GLY A 63 -2.21 -0.80 -26.38
CA GLY A 63 -1.19 -0.32 -25.44
C GLY A 63 0.01 0.34 -26.10
N THR A 64 -0.03 0.60 -27.41
CA THR A 64 1.00 1.36 -28.12
C THR A 64 0.72 2.87 -28.03
N GLU A 65 1.68 3.69 -28.42
CA GLU A 65 1.52 5.15 -28.40
C GLU A 65 0.38 5.62 -29.32
N GLU A 66 0.25 5.00 -30.50
CA GLU A 66 -0.79 5.31 -31.48
C GLU A 66 -2.15 4.69 -31.14
N ASP A 67 -2.18 3.71 -30.23
CA ASP A 67 -3.38 2.96 -29.87
C ASP A 67 -3.35 2.57 -28.37
N PRO A 68 -3.40 3.57 -27.46
CA PRO A 68 -3.28 3.36 -26.03
C PRO A 68 -4.45 2.55 -25.47
N TYR A 69 -4.22 1.82 -24.38
CA TYR A 69 -5.29 1.16 -23.64
C TYR A 69 -6.28 2.20 -23.10
N GLN A 70 -7.54 2.05 -23.47
CA GLN A 70 -8.60 2.99 -23.14
C GLN A 70 -9.28 2.61 -21.83
N ILE A 71 -9.36 3.58 -20.91
CA ILE A 71 -9.94 3.42 -19.59
C ILE A 71 -11.15 4.35 -19.49
N ALA A 72 -12.34 3.79 -19.31
CA ALA A 72 -13.60 4.53 -19.22
C ALA A 72 -14.32 4.30 -17.88
N THR A 73 -13.83 3.39 -17.03
CA THR A 73 -14.49 2.94 -15.81
C THR A 73 -13.50 2.72 -14.67
N ALA A 74 -13.99 2.71 -13.43
CA ALA A 74 -13.18 2.48 -12.25
C ALA A 74 -12.55 1.07 -12.24
N GLU A 75 -13.30 0.08 -12.71
CA GLU A 75 -12.88 -1.32 -12.81
C GLU A 75 -11.76 -1.50 -13.84
N GLN A 76 -11.77 -0.73 -14.94
CA GLN A 76 -10.68 -0.71 -15.92
C GLN A 76 -9.43 -0.01 -15.39
N LEU A 77 -9.60 1.03 -14.57
CA LEU A 77 -8.47 1.67 -13.89
C LEU A 77 -7.86 0.72 -12.84
N ALA A 78 -8.69 -0.05 -12.13
CA ALA A 78 -8.24 -1.12 -11.25
C ALA A 78 -7.54 -2.26 -12.02
N LEU A 79 -8.04 -2.61 -13.21
CA LEU A 79 -7.36 -3.55 -14.11
C LEU A 79 -5.95 -3.05 -14.48
N MET A 80 -5.79 -1.77 -14.83
CA MET A 80 -4.46 -1.18 -15.07
C MET A 80 -3.53 -1.41 -13.88
N GLY A 81 -4.01 -1.18 -12.66
CA GLY A 81 -3.25 -1.46 -11.44
C GLY A 81 -2.81 -2.92 -11.36
N LYS A 82 -3.76 -3.85 -11.53
CA LYS A 82 -3.51 -5.30 -11.49
C LYS A 82 -2.47 -5.75 -12.51
N VAL A 83 -2.60 -5.34 -13.77
CA VAL A 83 -1.70 -5.83 -14.84
C VAL A 83 -0.29 -5.23 -14.77
N ASN A 84 -0.13 -4.06 -14.14
CA ASN A 84 1.19 -3.47 -13.92
C ASN A 84 1.92 -4.13 -12.74
N ASP A 85 1.22 -4.75 -11.80
CA ASP A 85 1.84 -5.55 -10.74
C ASP A 85 2.41 -6.89 -11.24
N ASP A 86 1.92 -7.38 -12.38
CA ASP A 86 2.31 -8.69 -12.95
C ASP A 86 3.64 -8.67 -13.75
N TRP A 87 4.35 -7.53 -13.81
CA TRP A 87 5.66 -7.37 -14.48
C TRP A 87 5.72 -7.79 -15.97
N SER A 88 4.57 -8.02 -16.61
CA SER A 88 4.52 -8.36 -18.04
C SER A 88 5.04 -7.22 -18.92
N GLN A 89 5.73 -7.56 -20.01
CA GLN A 89 6.21 -6.56 -20.96
C GLN A 89 5.08 -5.87 -21.71
N GLU A 90 3.94 -6.54 -21.86
CA GLU A 90 2.75 -6.02 -22.54
C GLU A 90 2.19 -4.79 -21.82
N TYR A 91 2.17 -4.79 -20.48
CA TYR A 91 1.50 -3.75 -19.71
C TYR A 91 2.46 -2.74 -19.05
N ASN A 92 3.66 -3.17 -18.65
CA ASN A 92 4.55 -2.34 -17.80
C ASN A 92 5.11 -1.08 -18.47
N LYS A 93 5.11 -1.01 -19.80
CA LYS A 93 5.55 0.16 -20.57
C LYS A 93 4.51 0.63 -21.58
N ALA A 94 3.28 0.14 -21.44
CA ALA A 94 2.20 0.49 -22.33
C ALA A 94 1.77 1.94 -22.13
N TYR A 95 0.99 2.41 -23.10
CA TYR A 95 0.31 3.69 -23.07
C TYR A 95 -1.14 3.46 -22.66
N TYR A 96 -1.62 4.30 -21.75
CA TYR A 96 -2.96 4.28 -21.20
C TYR A 96 -3.56 5.68 -21.34
N VAL A 97 -4.84 5.74 -21.66
CA VAL A 97 -5.57 7.01 -21.78
C VAL A 97 -6.93 6.90 -21.10
N LEU A 98 -7.31 7.94 -20.36
CA LEU A 98 -8.69 8.08 -19.90
C LEU A 98 -9.58 8.53 -21.06
N THR A 99 -10.78 7.96 -21.14
CA THR A 99 -11.78 8.29 -22.17
C THR A 99 -13.11 8.75 -21.56
N ALA A 100 -13.16 8.80 -20.23
CA ALA A 100 -14.28 9.29 -19.45
C ALA A 100 -13.79 9.76 -18.07
N ASP A 101 -14.61 10.58 -17.42
CA ASP A 101 -14.44 10.85 -15.99
C ASP A 101 -14.73 9.57 -15.20
N ILE A 102 -13.93 9.31 -14.17
CA ILE A 102 -13.99 8.09 -13.35
C ILE A 102 -14.33 8.48 -11.92
N GLN A 103 -15.36 7.87 -11.37
CA GLN A 103 -15.71 7.99 -9.96
C GLN A 103 -15.36 6.69 -9.23
N LEU A 104 -14.44 6.76 -8.26
CA LEU A 104 -14.01 5.60 -7.48
C LEU A 104 -14.90 5.36 -6.25
N ASN A 105 -15.48 6.42 -5.69
CA ASN A 105 -16.38 6.37 -4.54
C ASN A 105 -17.44 7.47 -4.63
N ASP A 106 -18.55 7.30 -3.91
CA ASP A 106 -19.47 8.39 -3.59
C ASP A 106 -18.74 9.50 -2.81
N VAL A 107 -18.87 10.75 -3.25
CA VAL A 107 -18.15 11.90 -2.68
C VAL A 107 -19.01 12.80 -1.78
N GLU A 108 -20.27 12.46 -1.53
CA GLU A 108 -21.20 13.28 -0.74
C GLU A 108 -20.68 13.53 0.68
N ASN A 109 -20.03 12.53 1.30
CA ASN A 109 -19.49 12.62 2.66
C ASN A 109 -17.96 12.81 2.71
N TYR A 110 -17.32 13.17 1.59
CA TYR A 110 -15.85 13.24 1.44
C TYR A 110 -15.13 13.96 2.59
N GLU A 111 -15.70 15.05 3.11
CA GLU A 111 -15.10 15.85 4.18
C GLU A 111 -14.99 15.08 5.53
N ASN A 112 -15.67 13.95 5.67
CA ASN A 112 -15.67 13.09 6.87
C ASN A 112 -14.90 11.77 6.68
N TRP A 113 -14.16 11.59 5.58
CA TRP A 113 -13.45 10.34 5.28
C TRP A 113 -12.33 9.97 6.26
N LYS A 114 -11.93 10.91 7.12
CA LYS A 114 -11.03 10.62 8.22
C LYS A 114 -11.66 9.69 9.26
N GLU A 115 -12.92 9.94 9.60
CA GLU A 115 -13.68 9.20 10.61
C GLU A 115 -14.50 8.07 10.00
N THR A 116 -15.09 8.32 8.83
CA THR A 116 -15.96 7.39 8.10
C THR A 116 -15.41 7.17 6.69
N PRO A 117 -14.53 6.17 6.49
CA PRO A 117 -13.98 5.91 5.16
C PRO A 117 -15.09 5.55 4.16
N PRO A 118 -14.85 5.78 2.86
CA PRO A 118 -15.81 5.39 1.82
C PRO A 118 -15.79 3.87 1.58
N GLU A 119 -16.59 3.44 0.61
CA GLU A 119 -16.77 2.02 0.26
C GLU A 119 -15.47 1.35 -0.20
N TYR A 120 -14.67 2.03 -1.02
CA TYR A 120 -13.47 1.47 -1.64
C TYR A 120 -12.19 2.21 -1.24
N GLN A 121 -11.18 1.40 -0.92
CA GLN A 121 -9.78 1.79 -0.86
C GLN A 121 -9.21 1.75 -2.28
N TRP A 122 -8.46 2.78 -2.65
CA TRP A 122 -7.66 2.77 -3.85
C TRP A 122 -6.31 2.08 -3.57
N LYS A 123 -5.96 1.10 -4.40
CA LYS A 123 -4.61 0.52 -4.43
C LYS A 123 -3.78 1.34 -5.43
N PRO A 124 -2.77 2.09 -4.97
CA PRO A 124 -1.91 2.85 -5.88
C PRO A 124 -1.33 1.95 -6.97
N VAL A 125 -1.39 2.40 -8.22
CA VAL A 125 -0.86 1.63 -9.35
C VAL A 125 0.66 1.55 -9.26
N GLY A 126 1.17 0.33 -9.41
CA GLY A 126 2.56 0.02 -9.67
C GLY A 126 3.48 0.33 -8.49
N ASP A 127 4.11 -0.71 -7.96
CA ASP A 127 5.25 -0.55 -7.05
C ASP A 127 6.39 0.26 -7.69
N SER A 128 6.49 0.25 -9.02
CA SER A 128 7.41 1.05 -9.81
C SER A 128 6.86 1.18 -11.25
N PHE A 129 5.94 2.12 -11.47
CA PHE A 129 5.28 2.32 -12.76
C PHE A 129 6.27 2.83 -13.82
N LYS A 130 6.19 2.26 -15.03
CA LYS A 130 7.12 2.52 -16.14
C LYS A 130 6.43 2.86 -17.47
N GLY A 131 5.10 2.89 -17.47
CA GLY A 131 4.27 3.18 -18.63
C GLY A 131 3.99 4.65 -18.80
N ASN A 132 3.05 4.95 -19.69
CA ASN A 132 2.60 6.30 -19.98
C ASN A 132 1.10 6.38 -19.68
N PHE A 133 0.70 7.32 -18.84
CA PHE A 133 -0.70 7.53 -18.48
C PHE A 133 -1.11 8.96 -18.83
N ASP A 134 -2.05 9.09 -19.75
CA ASP A 134 -2.64 10.37 -20.11
C ASP A 134 -4.08 10.45 -19.56
N GLY A 135 -4.32 11.43 -18.69
CA GLY A 135 -5.66 11.72 -18.20
C GLY A 135 -6.57 12.35 -19.25
N ASP A 136 -6.03 12.83 -20.38
CA ASP A 136 -6.76 13.48 -21.49
C ASP A 136 -7.77 14.56 -21.02
N GLY A 137 -7.48 15.22 -19.90
CA GLY A 137 -8.34 16.24 -19.29
C GLY A 137 -9.53 15.71 -18.47
N HIS A 138 -9.69 14.38 -18.37
CA HIS A 138 -10.70 13.74 -17.54
C HIS A 138 -10.37 13.80 -16.04
N VAL A 139 -11.43 13.69 -15.24
CA VAL A 139 -11.35 13.71 -13.78
C VAL A 139 -11.42 12.30 -13.23
N ILE A 140 -10.51 11.97 -12.30
CA ILE A 140 -10.69 10.86 -11.36
C ILE A 140 -11.15 11.45 -10.03
N SER A 141 -12.33 11.03 -9.58
CA SER A 141 -12.96 11.53 -8.35
C SER A 141 -13.10 10.45 -7.29
N GLY A 142 -13.13 10.88 -6.03
CA GLY A 142 -13.42 10.01 -4.90
C GLY A 142 -12.30 9.02 -4.56
N MET A 143 -11.05 9.39 -4.83
CA MET A 143 -9.90 8.54 -4.50
C MET A 143 -9.65 8.55 -2.98
N TYR A 144 -9.73 7.41 -2.31
CA TYR A 144 -9.35 7.26 -0.91
C TYR A 144 -8.17 6.28 -0.79
N VAL A 145 -7.07 6.71 -0.17
CA VAL A 145 -5.92 5.83 0.09
C VAL A 145 -5.54 5.92 1.56
N ARG A 146 -5.70 4.83 2.29
CA ARG A 146 -5.07 4.60 3.59
C ARG A 146 -3.73 3.91 3.38
N SER A 147 -2.64 4.53 3.83
CA SER A 147 -1.33 3.89 3.80
C SER A 147 -1.37 2.57 4.57
N VAL A 148 -0.72 1.57 4.01
CA VAL A 148 -0.45 0.31 4.70
C VAL A 148 1.05 0.19 4.88
N LYS A 149 1.44 -0.63 5.86
CA LYS A 149 2.85 -0.90 6.14
C LYS A 149 3.57 -1.33 4.84
N ASP A 150 4.80 -0.87 4.68
CA ASP A 150 5.68 -1.13 3.53
C ASP A 150 5.29 -0.43 2.22
N TRP A 151 4.23 0.38 2.19
CA TRP A 151 3.98 1.33 1.10
C TRP A 151 4.81 2.59 1.29
N LEU A 152 5.92 2.66 0.53
CA LEU A 152 6.81 3.83 0.52
C LEU A 152 6.15 5.05 -0.13
N GLY A 153 5.14 4.88 -0.99
CA GLY A 153 4.46 5.96 -1.71
C GLY A 153 2.96 5.70 -1.85
N ILE A 154 2.15 6.75 -1.69
CA ILE A 154 0.71 6.72 -1.95
C ILE A 154 0.26 7.88 -2.85
N GLY A 155 -0.73 7.58 -3.70
CA GLY A 155 -1.31 8.46 -4.71
C GLY A 155 -2.17 7.64 -5.66
N LEU A 156 -2.52 8.19 -6.82
CA LEU A 156 -3.05 7.38 -7.92
C LEU A 156 -2.03 6.32 -8.33
N PHE A 157 -0.76 6.72 -8.44
CA PHE A 157 0.41 5.87 -8.61
C PHE A 157 1.26 5.86 -7.35
N ARG A 158 1.80 4.69 -6.98
CA ARG A 158 2.72 4.59 -5.83
C ARG A 158 4.06 5.20 -6.16
N GLU A 159 4.68 4.75 -7.25
CA GLU A 159 5.96 5.26 -7.72
C GLU A 159 5.97 5.39 -9.25
N LEU A 160 6.49 6.51 -9.77
CA LEU A 160 6.86 6.65 -11.17
C LEU A 160 8.38 6.49 -11.30
N PHE A 161 8.83 5.50 -12.09
CA PHE A 161 10.25 5.22 -12.34
C PHE A 161 10.71 5.62 -13.74
N THR A 162 9.89 5.37 -14.76
CA THR A 162 10.08 5.85 -16.15
C THR A 162 8.75 6.13 -16.80
N GLY A 163 8.76 6.74 -18.00
CA GLY A 163 7.55 7.06 -18.74
C GLY A 163 6.98 8.41 -18.30
N SER A 164 5.67 8.56 -18.38
CA SER A 164 4.98 9.82 -18.11
C SER A 164 3.62 9.62 -17.44
N VAL A 165 3.22 10.61 -16.66
CA VAL A 165 1.86 10.75 -16.14
C VAL A 165 1.45 12.19 -16.39
N SER A 166 0.53 12.40 -17.34
CA SER A 166 0.14 13.72 -17.82
C SER A 166 -1.37 13.94 -17.73
N ASN A 167 -1.77 15.21 -17.68
CA ASN A 167 -3.17 15.64 -17.75
C ASN A 167 -4.12 14.97 -16.73
N VAL A 168 -3.58 14.51 -15.60
CA VAL A 168 -4.37 13.88 -14.54
C VAL A 168 -4.98 14.94 -13.64
N LYS A 169 -6.30 14.87 -13.46
CA LYS A 169 -7.01 15.68 -12.49
C LYS A 169 -7.65 14.78 -11.43
N ILE A 170 -7.28 15.01 -10.18
CA ILE A 170 -7.89 14.36 -9.02
C ILE A 170 -8.86 15.35 -8.37
N GLU A 171 -10.11 14.97 -8.22
CA GLU A 171 -11.10 15.73 -7.44
C GLU A 171 -11.56 14.93 -6.23
N LYS A 172 -11.67 15.60 -5.07
CA LYS A 172 -12.15 14.96 -3.83
C LYS A 172 -11.39 13.65 -3.53
N GLY A 173 -10.05 13.77 -3.45
CA GLY A 173 -9.15 12.67 -3.11
C GLY A 173 -8.56 12.83 -1.70
N TYR A 174 -8.61 11.78 -0.88
CA TYR A 174 -8.16 11.76 0.51
C TYR A 174 -7.05 10.74 0.73
N LEU A 175 -5.92 11.20 1.27
CA LEU A 175 -4.79 10.35 1.63
C LEU A 175 -4.68 10.28 3.16
N TYR A 176 -4.95 9.11 3.74
CA TYR A 176 -4.81 8.83 5.17
C TYR A 176 -3.44 8.20 5.44
N ILE A 177 -2.52 8.96 6.03
CA ILE A 177 -1.15 8.52 6.33
C ILE A 177 -1.06 8.09 7.81
N ASN A 178 -0.81 6.79 8.04
CA ASN A 178 -0.61 6.20 9.37
C ASN A 178 0.82 5.67 9.61
N ASP A 179 1.68 5.70 8.59
CA ASP A 179 3.10 5.33 8.67
C ASP A 179 3.97 6.57 8.42
N SER A 180 4.95 6.80 9.29
CA SER A 180 5.83 7.97 9.25
C SER A 180 6.79 7.99 8.04
N ASN A 181 6.94 6.87 7.31
CA ASN A 181 7.88 6.74 6.19
C ASN A 181 7.22 6.70 4.80
N THR A 182 5.93 7.10 4.71
CA THR A 182 5.19 7.11 3.44
C THR A 182 5.26 8.48 2.77
N TYR A 183 5.74 8.52 1.52
CA TYR A 183 5.59 9.67 0.63
C TYR A 183 4.15 9.74 0.11
N ALA A 184 3.59 10.93 0.01
CA ALA A 184 2.20 11.11 -0.43
C ALA A 184 2.09 12.24 -1.44
N GLY A 185 1.44 11.95 -2.57
CA GLY A 185 1.07 12.92 -3.58
C GLY A 185 -0.22 12.51 -4.23
N GLY A 186 -1.12 13.48 -4.50
CA GLY A 186 -2.46 13.17 -5.03
C GLY A 186 -2.42 12.35 -6.33
N VAL A 187 -1.42 12.59 -7.18
CA VAL A 187 -1.22 11.83 -8.43
C VAL A 187 -0.15 10.76 -8.26
N ILE A 188 1.06 11.13 -7.81
CA ILE A 188 2.18 10.20 -7.65
C ILE A 188 2.73 10.33 -6.23
N GLY A 189 2.89 9.21 -5.54
CA GLY A 189 3.50 9.18 -4.21
C GLY A 189 4.99 9.49 -4.21
N ASN A 190 5.74 8.85 -5.10
CA ASN A 190 7.18 9.01 -5.24
C ASN A 190 7.61 9.06 -6.71
N ILE A 191 8.56 9.92 -7.07
CA ILE A 191 9.13 9.97 -8.42
C ILE A 191 10.62 9.66 -8.32
N VAL A 192 11.06 8.64 -9.05
CA VAL A 192 12.46 8.18 -9.09
C VAL A 192 12.93 8.18 -10.54
N GLY A 193 14.18 8.56 -10.78
CA GLY A 193 14.76 8.56 -12.12
C GLY A 193 14.45 9.83 -12.92
N ASN A 194 14.54 9.74 -14.25
CA ASN A 194 14.31 10.86 -15.15
C ASN A 194 12.87 10.80 -15.69
N PHE A 195 12.12 11.87 -15.49
CA PHE A 195 10.72 12.02 -15.89
C PHE A 195 10.55 13.26 -16.78
N ARG A 196 9.49 13.29 -17.59
CA ARG A 196 9.13 14.39 -18.48
C ARG A 196 7.66 14.75 -18.31
#